data_AF-A0A7V9KTL6-F1
#
_entry.id   AF-A0A7V9KTL6-F1
#
_cell.length_a   1.000
_cell.length_b   1.000
_cell.length_c   1.000
_cell.angle_alpha   90.00
_cell.angle_beta   90.00
_cell.angle_gamma   90.00
#
_symmetry.space_group_name_H-M   'P 1'
#
loop_
_entity.id
_entity.type
_entity.pdbx_description
1 polymer ?
#
loop_
_entity_poly.entity_id
_entity_poly.type
_entity_poly.pdbx_seq_one_letter_code
_entity_poly.pdbx_strand_id
1 'polypeptide(L)'
;MSKQTLVTLVALVFLTASCDSTTEATETIPSSEDLTVSRHADVRCWTVDGALTNIESLADVLPNTLFTSGGPPSAPQPLTPLVVVGQVTDVVAGRAWAMEDDGEDGPEDGVVVPFDDPGAMWKHVHSTVAVDEVLASVDDQSPTTIQVSFTVNGDVSLEDARTQLLSEQELMLPLLQWAGTDYNADLWAVGPSNSTLLAEIDAEGRLSLPCVGERTADTLLRNVPTLDALREAAARPIRVRHVEPVYLM
;
A
#
# COMPACT_ATOMS: atom_id res chain seq x y z
N MET A 1 -35.46 56.75 37.47
CA MET A 1 -34.48 57.73 36.94
C MET A 1 -33.64 56.97 35.91
N SER A 2 -33.47 57.27 34.63
CA SER A 2 -33.58 58.45 33.76
C SER A 2 -33.73 57.89 32.33
N LYS A 3 -34.80 58.17 31.58
CA LYS A 3 -34.93 59.19 30.51
C LYS A 3 -33.96 59.07 29.31
N GLN A 4 -34.61 59.04 28.11
CA GLN A 4 -34.17 59.49 26.77
C GLN A 4 -33.25 58.50 26.01
N THR A 5 -33.36 58.25 24.70
CA THR A 5 -33.42 59.17 23.54
C THR A 5 -33.79 58.32 22.29
N LEU A 6 -34.90 58.57 21.57
CA LEU A 6 -35.10 59.47 20.41
C LEU A 6 -34.53 58.98 19.05
N VAL A 7 -35.47 58.77 18.12
CA VAL A 7 -35.48 59.10 16.67
C VAL A 7 -34.68 58.27 15.65
N THR A 8 -35.48 57.53 14.88
CA THR A 8 -35.50 57.31 13.42
C THR A 8 -34.44 58.02 12.57
N LEU A 9 -33.67 57.23 11.80
CA LEU A 9 -33.03 57.69 10.57
C LEU A 9 -33.31 56.70 9.43
N VAL A 10 -33.77 57.26 8.31
CA VAL A 10 -34.00 56.64 7.01
C VAL A 10 -32.70 56.69 6.21
N ALA A 11 -32.30 55.59 5.57
CA ALA A 11 -31.37 55.54 4.43
C ALA A 11 -31.61 54.22 3.68
N LEU A 12 -32.31 54.21 2.55
CA LEU A 12 -31.84 54.45 1.18
C LEU A 12 -30.86 53.37 0.65
N VAL A 13 -31.46 52.47 -0.14
CA VAL A 13 -30.99 51.62 -1.24
C VAL A 13 -29.53 51.78 -1.71
N PHE A 14 -28.82 50.66 -1.82
CA PHE A 14 -27.85 50.41 -2.90
C PHE A 14 -27.97 48.97 -3.41
N LEU A 15 -28.08 48.86 -4.74
CA LEU A 15 -28.03 47.62 -5.51
C LEU A 15 -26.68 46.93 -5.33
N THR A 16 -26.68 45.62 -5.10
CA THR A 16 -25.57 44.74 -5.45
C THR A 16 -26.01 43.81 -6.57
N ALA A 17 -25.36 43.94 -7.72
CA ALA A 17 -25.41 42.97 -8.80
C ALA A 17 -24.77 41.67 -8.31
N SER A 18 -25.54 40.59 -8.26
CA SER A 18 -24.99 39.25 -8.07
C SER A 18 -24.60 38.72 -9.45
N CYS A 19 -23.30 38.49 -9.63
CA CYS A 19 -22.73 37.79 -10.76
C CYS A 19 -23.16 36.33 -10.66
N ASP A 20 -24.04 35.89 -11.55
CA ASP A 20 -24.42 34.48 -11.69
C ASP A 20 -23.45 33.85 -12.70
N SER A 21 -22.35 33.26 -12.19
CA SER A 21 -21.48 32.41 -12.99
C SER A 21 -21.73 30.95 -12.61
N THR A 22 -22.85 30.43 -13.10
CA THR A 22 -23.11 29.00 -13.19
C THR A 22 -22.06 28.40 -14.14
N THR A 23 -20.94 27.97 -13.58
CA THR A 23 -19.95 27.17 -14.30
C THR A 23 -20.45 25.74 -14.20
N GLU A 24 -21.17 25.28 -15.22
CA GLU A 24 -21.42 23.85 -15.41
C GLU A 24 -20.04 23.18 -15.55
N ALA A 25 -19.61 22.49 -14.49
CA ALA A 25 -18.47 21.60 -14.56
C ALA A 25 -18.87 20.46 -15.50
N THR A 26 -18.41 20.52 -16.74
CA THR A 26 -18.45 19.38 -17.65
C THR A 26 -17.60 18.29 -17.03
N GLU A 27 -18.25 17.36 -16.34
CA GLU A 27 -17.68 16.12 -15.84
C GLU A 27 -17.09 15.39 -17.04
N THR A 28 -15.78 15.50 -17.20
CA THR A 28 -15.06 14.89 -18.30
C THR A 28 -14.97 13.42 -17.98
N ILE A 29 -15.88 12.63 -18.56
CA ILE A 29 -15.84 11.17 -18.47
C ILE A 29 -14.45 10.74 -18.99
N PRO A 30 -13.62 10.08 -18.17
CA PRO A 30 -12.28 9.68 -18.59
C PRO A 30 -12.37 8.79 -19.83
N SER A 31 -11.46 9.03 -20.77
CA SER A 31 -11.30 8.22 -21.97
C SER A 31 -11.12 6.75 -21.58
N SER A 32 -11.65 5.82 -22.38
CA SER A 32 -11.52 4.37 -22.13
C SER A 32 -10.07 3.88 -22.07
N GLU A 33 -9.11 4.67 -22.56
CA GLU A 33 -7.68 4.37 -22.43
C GLU A 33 -7.14 4.67 -21.01
N ASP A 34 -7.66 5.69 -20.31
CA ASP A 34 -7.28 6.01 -18.91
C ASP A 34 -7.83 4.97 -17.91
N LEU A 35 -8.91 4.26 -18.25
CA LEU A 35 -9.47 3.19 -17.42
C LEU A 35 -8.54 1.98 -17.32
N THR A 36 -7.63 1.78 -18.27
CA THR A 36 -6.71 0.64 -18.27
C THR A 36 -5.54 0.86 -17.30
N VAL A 37 -5.11 2.11 -17.12
CA VAL A 37 -4.08 2.48 -16.13
C VAL A 37 -4.63 2.37 -14.70
N SER A 38 -5.91 2.74 -14.51
CA SER A 38 -6.59 2.58 -13.21
C SER A 38 -6.70 1.12 -12.77
N ARG A 39 -7.05 0.20 -13.68
CA ARG A 39 -7.24 -1.22 -13.33
C ARG A 39 -5.96 -1.92 -12.88
N HIS A 40 -4.79 -1.48 -13.36
CA HIS A 40 -3.50 -2.03 -12.94
C HIS A 40 -3.16 -1.72 -11.48
N ALA A 41 -3.70 -0.61 -10.95
CA ALA A 41 -3.53 -0.25 -9.55
C ALA A 41 -4.42 -1.10 -8.63
N ASP A 42 -5.62 -1.49 -9.07
CA ASP A 42 -6.62 -2.13 -8.19
C ASP A 42 -6.21 -3.53 -7.67
N VAL A 43 -5.36 -4.25 -8.41
CA VAL A 43 -4.83 -5.57 -7.97
C VAL A 43 -3.58 -5.42 -7.10
N ARG A 44 -2.78 -4.37 -7.31
CA ARG A 44 -1.48 -4.21 -6.63
C ARG A 44 -1.57 -3.31 -5.40
N CYS A 45 -2.55 -2.41 -5.33
CA CYS A 45 -2.49 -1.21 -4.50
C CYS A 45 -3.61 -1.10 -3.47
N TRP A 46 -3.78 -2.15 -2.65
CA TRP A 46 -4.65 -2.06 -1.49
C TRP A 46 -3.92 -1.36 -0.32
N THR A 47 -4.09 -0.05 -0.19
CA THR A 47 -3.45 0.76 0.86
C THR A 47 -4.34 0.92 2.09
N VAL A 48 -3.78 0.70 3.27
CA VAL A 48 -4.37 1.19 4.53
C VAL A 48 -3.63 2.46 4.91
N ASP A 49 -4.29 3.62 4.75
CA ASP A 49 -3.74 4.94 5.07
C ASP A 49 -3.34 5.00 6.55
N GLY A 50 -2.05 4.79 6.87
CA GLY A 50 -1.53 4.92 8.23
C GLY A 50 -0.18 4.26 8.47
N ALA A 51 0.13 3.17 7.76
CA ALA A 51 1.30 2.33 8.07
C ALA A 51 2.64 2.84 7.51
N LEU A 52 2.65 3.87 6.65
CA LEU A 52 3.88 4.48 6.11
C LEU A 52 4.48 5.58 7.00
N THR A 53 3.81 5.99 8.06
CA THR A 53 4.19 7.19 8.87
C THR A 53 5.59 7.12 9.50
N ASN A 54 6.15 5.92 9.63
CA ASN A 54 7.48 5.68 10.22
C ASN A 54 8.59 5.41 9.18
N ILE A 55 8.25 5.38 7.89
CA ILE A 55 9.16 5.02 6.80
C ILE A 55 9.57 6.30 6.08
N GLU A 56 10.86 6.65 6.15
CA GLU A 56 11.40 7.86 5.53
C GLU A 56 12.05 7.57 4.17
N SER A 57 12.47 6.32 3.96
CA SER A 57 13.09 5.85 2.73
C SER A 57 12.69 4.41 2.45
N LEU A 58 12.66 4.00 1.18
CA LEU A 58 12.45 2.59 0.84
C LEU A 58 13.54 1.68 1.45
N ALA A 59 14.75 2.18 1.69
CA ALA A 59 15.81 1.44 2.40
C ALA A 59 15.46 1.06 3.85
N ASP A 60 14.40 1.65 4.41
CA ASP A 60 13.92 1.33 5.75
C ASP A 60 13.18 0.00 5.82
N VAL A 61 12.71 -0.54 4.69
CA VAL A 61 12.10 -1.88 4.66
C VAL A 61 13.13 -2.99 4.77
N LEU A 62 14.41 -2.70 4.52
CA LEU A 62 15.49 -3.69 4.55
C LEU A 62 15.71 -4.23 5.98
N PRO A 63 15.93 -5.56 6.14
CA PRO A 63 16.25 -6.21 7.41
C PRO A 63 17.39 -5.60 8.23
N ASN A 64 18.33 -4.90 7.61
CA ASN A 64 19.41 -4.21 8.31
C ASN A 64 18.97 -2.88 8.96
N THR A 65 17.71 -2.47 8.80
CA THR A 65 17.09 -1.35 9.51
C THR A 65 16.14 -1.90 10.58
N LEU A 66 16.54 -1.77 11.84
CA LEU A 66 15.74 -2.19 12.98
C LEU A 66 14.99 -1.01 13.59
N PHE A 67 13.80 -1.26 14.10
CA PHE A 67 12.91 -0.28 14.70
C PHE A 67 12.69 -0.58 16.16
N THR A 68 12.60 0.48 16.95
CA THR A 68 12.10 0.42 18.33
C THR A 68 10.92 1.36 18.47
N SER A 69 9.79 0.85 18.95
CA SER A 69 8.66 1.68 19.37
C SER A 69 8.86 2.18 20.81
N GLY A 70 8.33 3.36 21.12
CA GLY A 70 8.26 3.84 22.50
C GLY A 70 7.36 2.92 23.35
N GLY A 71 7.91 2.31 24.40
CA GLY A 71 7.20 1.33 25.23
C GLY A 71 8.15 0.59 26.18
N PRO A 72 7.68 -0.45 26.90
CA PRO A 72 8.58 -1.34 27.63
C PRO A 72 9.66 -1.90 26.70
N PRO A 73 10.85 -2.30 27.22
CA PRO A 73 11.98 -2.65 26.39
C PRO A 73 11.67 -3.85 25.48
N SER A 74 11.32 -3.59 24.24
CA SER A 74 11.32 -4.56 23.15
C SER A 74 12.69 -4.52 22.47
N ALA A 75 13.20 -5.70 22.08
CA ALA A 75 14.38 -5.76 21.24
C ALA A 75 14.07 -5.08 19.88
N PRO A 76 14.98 -4.28 19.30
CA PRO A 76 14.78 -3.73 17.97
C PRO A 76 14.41 -4.82 16.96
N GLN A 77 13.38 -4.59 16.13
CA GLN A 77 12.89 -5.54 15.13
C GLN A 77 12.91 -4.90 13.73
N PRO A 78 13.20 -5.65 12.67
CA PRO A 78 13.05 -5.13 11.30
C PRO A 78 11.57 -5.00 10.94
N LEU A 79 11.25 -4.11 9.97
CA LEU A 79 9.89 -4.05 9.40
C LEU A 79 9.56 -5.27 8.56
N THR A 80 10.53 -5.73 7.77
CA THR A 80 10.41 -6.97 7.01
C THR A 80 11.64 -7.86 7.26
N PRO A 81 11.45 -9.16 7.51
CA PRO A 81 12.56 -10.09 7.71
C PRO A 81 13.25 -10.52 6.40
N LEU A 82 12.62 -10.29 5.25
CA LEU A 82 13.11 -10.74 3.94
C LEU A 82 12.75 -9.73 2.86
N VAL A 83 13.71 -9.37 2.01
CA VAL A 83 13.47 -8.55 0.81
C VAL A 83 14.07 -9.26 -0.39
N VAL A 84 13.24 -9.54 -1.39
CA VAL A 84 13.64 -10.26 -2.61
C VAL A 84 13.35 -9.47 -3.86
N VAL A 85 14.03 -9.83 -4.94
CA VAL A 85 13.75 -9.41 -6.30
C VAL A 85 13.39 -10.65 -7.11
N GLY A 86 12.35 -10.56 -7.92
CA GLY A 86 11.94 -11.68 -8.75
C GLY A 86 10.73 -11.39 -9.63
N GLN A 87 10.24 -12.44 -10.26
CA GLN A 87 9.10 -12.38 -11.18
C GLN A 87 7.99 -13.33 -10.75
N VAL A 88 6.75 -12.90 -10.91
CA VAL A 88 5.59 -13.78 -10.68
C VAL A 88 5.48 -14.75 -11.85
N THR A 89 5.42 -16.04 -11.54
CA THR A 89 5.40 -17.13 -12.54
C THR A 89 4.09 -17.92 -12.55
N ASP A 90 3.33 -17.86 -11.46
CA ASP A 90 2.02 -18.45 -11.34
C ASP A 90 1.16 -17.63 -10.38
N VAL A 91 -0.15 -17.62 -10.62
CA VAL A 91 -1.13 -16.98 -9.75
C VAL A 91 -2.37 -17.87 -9.65
N VAL A 92 -2.77 -18.19 -8.44
CA VAL A 92 -3.95 -19.00 -8.13
C VAL A 92 -4.87 -18.27 -7.16
N ALA A 93 -6.15 -18.66 -7.17
CA ALA A 93 -7.09 -18.15 -6.19
C ALA A 93 -6.68 -18.58 -4.78
N GLY A 94 -6.63 -17.61 -3.87
CA GLY A 94 -6.52 -17.85 -2.44
C GLY A 94 -7.89 -17.81 -1.79
N ARG A 95 -8.00 -17.08 -0.67
CA ARG A 95 -9.25 -16.90 0.08
C ARG A 95 -9.91 -15.57 -0.25
N ALA A 96 -11.21 -15.49 -0.06
CA ALA A 96 -11.97 -14.25 -0.10
C ALA A 96 -12.78 -14.10 1.18
N TRP A 97 -13.11 -12.86 1.52
CA TRP A 97 -13.84 -12.54 2.72
C TRP A 97 -14.96 -11.55 2.42
N ALA A 98 -16.10 -11.76 3.06
CA ALA A 98 -17.23 -10.84 3.11
C ALA A 98 -17.45 -10.40 4.56
N MET A 99 -17.99 -9.22 4.79
CA MET A 99 -18.45 -8.82 6.13
C MET A 99 -19.74 -9.56 6.47
N GLU A 100 -19.94 -9.88 7.75
CA GLU A 100 -21.28 -10.25 8.22
C GLU A 100 -22.22 -9.03 8.09
N ASP A 101 -23.50 -9.26 7.79
CA ASP A 101 -24.52 -8.24 7.49
C ASP A 101 -24.68 -7.15 8.61
N ASP A 102 -24.06 -7.34 9.78
CA ASP A 102 -24.11 -6.47 10.96
C ASP A 102 -22.75 -6.10 11.59
N GLY A 103 -21.62 -6.48 10.98
CA GLY A 103 -20.27 -6.18 11.51
C GLY A 103 -19.71 -4.83 11.02
N GLU A 104 -19.30 -3.94 11.93
CA GLU A 104 -18.60 -2.68 11.61
C GLU A 104 -17.07 -2.83 11.54
N ASP A 105 -16.49 -3.98 11.92
CA ASP A 105 -15.08 -4.05 12.31
C ASP A 105 -14.23 -5.05 11.49
N GLY A 106 -13.63 -4.58 10.39
CA GLY A 106 -12.34 -5.10 9.87
C GLY A 106 -12.24 -6.57 9.38
N PRO A 107 -11.04 -6.97 8.89
CA PRO A 107 -10.84 -8.28 8.27
C PRO A 107 -10.82 -9.47 9.22
N GLU A 108 -10.76 -9.24 10.52
CA GLU A 108 -10.80 -10.28 11.55
C GLU A 108 -12.22 -10.81 11.79
N ASP A 109 -13.24 -10.00 11.51
CA ASP A 109 -14.66 -10.34 11.65
C ASP A 109 -15.31 -10.76 10.30
N GLY A 110 -14.49 -10.92 9.25
CA GLY A 110 -14.95 -11.35 7.93
C GLY A 110 -15.19 -12.86 7.84
N VAL A 111 -16.27 -13.28 7.17
CA VAL A 111 -16.54 -14.69 6.85
C VAL A 111 -15.83 -15.08 5.56
N VAL A 112 -15.15 -16.23 5.59
CA VAL A 112 -14.50 -16.79 4.40
C VAL A 112 -15.56 -17.25 3.40
N VAL A 113 -15.49 -16.72 2.19
CA VAL A 113 -16.36 -17.05 1.05
C VAL A 113 -15.54 -17.59 -0.12
N PRO A 114 -16.18 -18.23 -1.13
CA PRO A 114 -15.50 -18.58 -2.37
C PRO A 114 -14.82 -17.36 -3.01
N PHE A 115 -13.70 -17.57 -3.72
CA PHE A 115 -12.94 -16.47 -4.33
C PHE A 115 -13.78 -15.61 -5.29
N ASP A 116 -14.65 -16.25 -6.08
CA ASP A 116 -15.52 -15.56 -7.06
C ASP A 116 -16.86 -15.11 -6.46
N ASP A 117 -17.00 -15.10 -5.13
CA ASP A 117 -18.23 -14.62 -4.49
C ASP A 117 -18.44 -13.12 -4.77
N PRO A 118 -19.60 -12.71 -5.31
CA PRO A 118 -19.87 -11.31 -5.61
C PRO A 118 -20.02 -10.42 -4.36
N GLY A 119 -20.20 -11.02 -3.17
CA GLY A 119 -20.23 -10.32 -1.89
C GLY A 119 -18.86 -10.20 -1.22
N ALA A 120 -17.79 -10.73 -1.81
CA ALA A 120 -16.45 -10.56 -1.29
C ALA A 120 -16.06 -9.08 -1.27
N MET A 121 -15.52 -8.61 -0.16
CA MET A 121 -15.02 -7.24 0.01
C MET A 121 -13.52 -7.14 -0.26
N TRP A 122 -12.76 -8.18 0.10
CA TRP A 122 -11.36 -8.34 -0.28
C TRP A 122 -11.06 -9.81 -0.57
N LYS A 123 -10.03 -10.02 -1.38
CA LYS A 123 -9.58 -11.34 -1.79
C LYS A 123 -8.07 -11.43 -1.70
N HIS A 124 -7.55 -12.63 -1.51
CA HIS A 124 -6.14 -12.92 -1.59
C HIS A 124 -5.90 -13.80 -2.80
N VAL A 125 -4.96 -13.41 -3.65
CA VAL A 125 -4.38 -14.30 -4.66
C VAL A 125 -3.04 -14.81 -4.16
N HIS A 126 -2.74 -16.07 -4.43
CA HIS A 126 -1.45 -16.66 -4.11
C HIS A 126 -0.61 -16.72 -5.37
N SER A 127 0.58 -16.17 -5.28
CA SER A 127 1.49 -16.02 -6.38
C SER A 127 2.78 -16.80 -6.11
N THR A 128 3.23 -17.54 -7.11
CA THR A 128 4.57 -18.13 -7.09
C THR A 128 5.55 -17.13 -7.68
N VAL A 129 6.54 -16.71 -6.90
CA VAL A 129 7.60 -15.81 -7.36
C VAL A 129 8.88 -16.62 -7.57
N ALA A 130 9.42 -16.57 -8.78
CA ALA A 130 10.79 -17.02 -9.05
C ALA A 130 11.74 -15.92 -8.55
N VAL A 131 12.59 -16.27 -7.59
CA VAL A 131 13.49 -15.31 -6.94
C VAL A 131 14.80 -15.27 -7.70
N ASP A 132 15.11 -14.09 -8.24
CA ASP A 132 16.36 -13.83 -8.96
C ASP A 132 17.46 -13.39 -7.98
N GLU A 133 17.10 -12.61 -6.97
CA GLU A 133 18.01 -12.09 -5.96
C GLU A 133 17.35 -11.95 -4.59
N VAL A 134 18.09 -12.28 -3.54
CA VAL A 134 17.74 -11.88 -2.17
C VAL A 134 18.57 -10.66 -1.81
N LEU A 135 17.92 -9.51 -1.65
CA LEU A 135 18.60 -8.27 -1.29
C LEU A 135 19.05 -8.29 0.17
N ALA A 136 18.20 -8.80 1.07
CA ALA A 136 18.52 -8.92 2.49
C ALA A 136 17.59 -9.92 3.20
N SER A 137 18.11 -10.60 4.22
CA SER A 137 17.36 -11.52 5.09
C SER A 137 17.90 -11.48 6.52
N VAL A 138 17.02 -11.63 7.52
CA VAL A 138 17.41 -11.74 8.95
C VAL A 138 18.13 -13.06 9.26
N ASP A 139 17.81 -14.13 8.54
CA ASP A 139 18.29 -15.49 8.81
C ASP A 139 19.06 -16.08 7.63
N ASP A 140 19.70 -15.23 6.82
CA ASP A 140 20.43 -15.62 5.61
C ASP A 140 19.62 -16.51 4.64
N GLN A 141 18.29 -16.32 4.62
CA GLN A 141 17.40 -17.10 3.75
C GLN A 141 17.73 -16.82 2.28
N SER A 142 17.80 -17.88 1.48
CA SER A 142 18.15 -17.81 0.05
C SER A 142 17.16 -18.62 -0.80
N PRO A 143 15.84 -18.32 -0.76
CA PRO A 143 14.87 -19.04 -1.56
C PRO A 143 15.11 -18.79 -3.06
N THR A 144 14.93 -19.83 -3.88
CA THR A 144 14.84 -19.69 -5.35
C THR A 144 13.39 -19.51 -5.82
N THR A 145 12.43 -19.81 -4.94
CA THR A 145 11.00 -19.69 -5.20
C THR A 145 10.29 -19.40 -3.88
N ILE A 146 9.28 -18.53 -3.92
CA ILE A 146 8.51 -18.14 -2.73
C ILE A 146 7.03 -17.99 -3.08
N GLN A 147 6.16 -18.35 -2.13
CA GLN A 147 4.71 -18.14 -2.25
C GLN A 147 4.35 -16.83 -1.57
N VAL A 148 3.70 -15.93 -2.31
CA VAL A 148 3.35 -14.60 -1.85
C VAL A 148 1.84 -14.41 -1.98
N SER A 149 1.21 -13.99 -0.90
CA SER A 149 -0.19 -13.57 -0.87
C SER A 149 -0.28 -12.09 -1.20
N PHE A 150 -1.05 -11.76 -2.24
CA PHE A 150 -1.43 -10.39 -2.57
C PHE A 150 -2.90 -10.17 -2.21
N THR A 151 -3.18 -9.12 -1.44
CA THR A 151 -4.56 -8.68 -1.15
C THR A 151 -5.04 -7.80 -2.30
N VAL A 152 -6.23 -8.11 -2.82
CA VAL A 152 -6.87 -7.43 -3.94
C VAL A 152 -8.31 -7.06 -3.56
N ASN A 153 -8.88 -6.06 -4.23
CA ASN A 153 -10.28 -5.67 -4.00
C ASN A 153 -11.26 -6.81 -4.35
N GLY A 154 -12.43 -6.78 -3.70
CA GLY A 154 -13.50 -7.77 -3.87
C GLY A 154 -14.09 -7.89 -5.28
N ASP A 155 -13.95 -6.85 -6.10
CA ASP A 155 -14.42 -6.84 -7.49
C ASP A 155 -13.38 -7.37 -8.50
N VAL A 156 -12.12 -7.56 -8.08
CA VAL A 156 -11.06 -8.13 -8.92
C VAL A 156 -11.35 -9.60 -9.22
N SER A 157 -11.34 -9.96 -10.50
CA SER A 157 -11.41 -11.35 -10.95
C SER A 157 -10.03 -12.03 -10.90
N LEU A 158 -9.99 -13.36 -10.81
CA LEU A 158 -8.71 -14.09 -10.85
C LEU A 158 -7.98 -13.87 -12.19
N GLU A 159 -8.70 -13.73 -13.30
CA GLU A 159 -8.12 -13.50 -14.61
C GLU A 159 -7.46 -12.12 -14.72
N ASP A 160 -8.11 -11.08 -14.17
CA ASP A 160 -7.53 -9.74 -14.08
C ASP A 160 -6.27 -9.76 -13.20
N ALA A 161 -6.35 -10.42 -12.04
CA ALA A 161 -5.19 -10.55 -11.15
C ALA A 161 -4.02 -11.28 -11.82
N ARG A 162 -4.29 -12.39 -12.53
CA ARG A 162 -3.30 -13.13 -13.33
C ARG A 162 -2.65 -12.26 -14.38
N THR A 163 -3.46 -11.59 -15.20
CA THR A 163 -2.97 -10.77 -16.30
C THR A 163 -2.04 -9.67 -15.81
N GLN A 164 -2.38 -9.06 -14.68
CA GLN A 164 -1.59 -7.99 -14.12
C GLN A 164 -0.34 -8.49 -13.40
N LEU A 165 -0.45 -9.52 -12.56
CA LEU A 165 0.69 -10.00 -11.76
C LEU A 165 1.70 -10.78 -12.61
N LEU A 166 1.26 -11.53 -13.62
CA LEU A 166 2.14 -12.23 -14.57
C LEU A 166 2.73 -11.30 -15.64
N SER A 167 2.79 -9.99 -15.40
CA SER A 167 3.53 -9.10 -16.28
C SER A 167 5.01 -9.49 -16.29
N GLU A 168 5.73 -9.21 -17.39
CA GLU A 168 7.18 -9.49 -17.51
C GLU A 168 8.05 -8.56 -16.63
N GLN A 169 7.44 -7.76 -15.77
CA GLN A 169 8.15 -6.84 -14.89
C GLN A 169 8.78 -7.58 -13.73
N GLU A 170 10.02 -7.18 -13.41
CA GLU A 170 10.69 -7.61 -12.20
C GLU A 170 10.19 -6.77 -11.01
N LEU A 171 10.00 -7.43 -9.87
CA LEU A 171 9.42 -6.84 -8.67
C LEU A 171 10.40 -6.93 -7.51
N MET A 172 10.51 -5.84 -6.73
CA MET A 172 11.11 -5.87 -5.40
C MET A 172 9.99 -6.04 -4.36
N LEU A 173 10.11 -7.10 -3.57
CA LEU A 173 9.10 -7.55 -2.63
C LEU A 173 9.67 -7.51 -1.20
N PRO A 174 9.25 -6.55 -0.38
CA PRO A 174 9.47 -6.61 1.06
C PRO A 174 8.45 -7.57 1.68
N LEU A 175 8.93 -8.65 2.30
CA LEU A 175 8.14 -9.82 2.71
C LEU A 175 8.13 -9.99 4.22
N LEU A 176 6.95 -10.25 4.78
CA LEU A 176 6.76 -10.58 6.19
C LEU A 176 5.72 -11.69 6.36
N GLN A 177 5.77 -12.39 7.49
CA GLN A 177 4.73 -13.35 7.87
C GLN A 177 3.64 -12.59 8.64
N TRP A 178 2.39 -12.68 8.17
CA TRP A 178 1.28 -11.89 8.69
C TRP A 178 0.09 -12.76 9.11
N ALA A 179 -0.69 -12.29 10.08
CA ALA A 179 -1.89 -12.95 10.57
C ALA A 179 -2.94 -13.20 9.45
N GLY A 180 -3.06 -12.29 8.49
CA GLY A 180 -3.95 -12.47 7.33
C GLY A 180 -3.54 -13.62 6.39
N THR A 181 -2.39 -14.23 6.62
CA THR A 181 -1.93 -15.47 5.96
C THR A 181 -1.89 -16.68 6.88
N ASP A 182 -2.36 -16.59 8.14
CA ASP A 182 -2.23 -17.66 9.16
C ASP A 182 -2.86 -19.00 8.76
N TYR A 183 -3.77 -18.98 7.80
CA TYR A 183 -4.35 -20.20 7.26
C TYR A 183 -3.38 -21.04 6.41
N ASN A 184 -2.23 -20.48 6.03
CA ASN A 184 -1.14 -21.17 5.36
C ASN A 184 0.20 -20.55 5.79
N ALA A 185 0.92 -21.25 6.67
CA ALA A 185 2.21 -20.82 7.21
C ALA A 185 3.34 -20.70 6.16
N ASP A 186 3.16 -21.26 4.97
CA ASP A 186 4.14 -21.16 3.88
C ASP A 186 3.97 -19.88 3.04
N LEU A 187 2.91 -19.10 3.28
CA LEU A 187 2.66 -17.85 2.57
C LEU A 187 3.38 -16.67 3.23
N TRP A 188 4.04 -15.89 2.38
CA TRP A 188 4.51 -14.55 2.73
C TRP A 188 3.48 -13.51 2.33
N ALA A 189 3.39 -12.42 3.10
CA ALA A 189 2.66 -11.24 2.70
C ALA A 189 3.64 -10.16 2.24
N VAL A 190 3.24 -9.38 1.23
CA VAL A 190 4.00 -8.17 0.87
C VAL A 190 3.68 -7.09 1.89
N GLY A 191 4.69 -6.53 2.55
CA GLY A 191 4.47 -5.47 3.53
C GLY A 191 5.67 -4.56 3.74
N PRO A 192 5.59 -3.64 4.71
CA PRO A 192 4.40 -3.30 5.49
C PRO A 192 3.26 -2.73 4.63
N SER A 193 2.01 -2.87 5.12
CA SER A 193 0.78 -2.28 4.53
C SER A 193 0.26 -2.95 3.24
N ASN A 194 0.15 -4.28 3.20
CA ASN A 194 -0.60 -5.00 2.15
C ASN A 194 -0.19 -4.65 0.71
N SER A 195 1.08 -4.80 0.38
CA SER A 195 1.66 -4.51 -0.94
C SER A 195 1.93 -3.04 -1.26
N THR A 196 1.66 -2.10 -0.35
CA THR A 196 1.93 -0.67 -0.58
C THR A 196 3.39 -0.38 -0.96
N LEU A 197 4.35 -1.15 -0.44
CA LEU A 197 5.79 -0.95 -0.70
C LEU A 197 6.38 -1.92 -1.73
N LEU A 198 5.54 -2.62 -2.48
CA LEU A 198 5.97 -3.30 -3.69
C LEU A 198 6.58 -2.27 -4.65
N ALA A 199 7.77 -2.54 -5.16
CA ALA A 199 8.37 -1.73 -6.20
C ALA A 199 8.47 -2.51 -7.52
N GLU A 200 8.14 -1.85 -8.62
CA GLU A 200 8.47 -2.34 -9.96
C GLU A 200 9.88 -1.90 -10.32
N ILE A 201 10.60 -2.77 -11.04
CA ILE A 201 11.94 -2.50 -11.54
C ILE A 201 11.85 -2.41 -13.07
N ASP A 202 12.24 -1.26 -13.62
CA ASP A 202 12.32 -1.10 -15.07
C ASP A 202 13.61 -1.70 -15.67
N ALA A 203 13.72 -1.70 -17.00
CA ALA A 203 14.86 -2.27 -17.71
C ALA A 203 16.20 -1.58 -17.39
N GLU A 204 16.17 -0.34 -16.89
CA GLU A 204 17.33 0.42 -16.44
C GLU A 204 17.63 0.23 -14.94
N GLY A 205 16.85 -0.61 -14.24
CA GLY A 205 16.98 -0.88 -12.82
C GLY A 205 16.45 0.24 -11.93
N ARG A 206 15.59 1.13 -12.45
CA ARG A 206 14.93 2.16 -11.65
C ARG A 206 13.73 1.58 -10.93
N LEU A 207 13.51 2.07 -9.72
CA LEU A 207 12.40 1.67 -8.88
C LEU A 207 11.22 2.62 -9.07
N SER A 208 10.01 2.07 -9.14
CA SER A 208 8.76 2.80 -9.03
C SER A 208 7.87 2.17 -7.96
N LEU A 209 7.03 2.97 -7.30
CA LEU A 209 6.09 2.50 -6.28
C LEU A 209 4.66 2.78 -6.77
N PRO A 210 4.08 1.91 -7.61
CA PRO A 210 2.80 2.16 -8.28
C PRO A 210 1.64 2.34 -7.30
N CYS A 211 1.79 1.83 -6.08
CA CYS A 211 0.77 1.84 -5.03
C CYS A 211 0.93 2.97 -4.02
N VAL A 212 1.86 3.89 -4.29
CA VAL A 212 2.15 5.03 -3.43
C VAL A 212 1.94 6.29 -4.25
N GLY A 213 1.18 7.24 -3.70
CA GLY A 213 1.01 8.55 -4.34
C GLY A 213 2.36 9.22 -4.64
N GLU A 214 2.48 9.85 -5.81
CA GLU A 214 3.73 10.38 -6.40
C GLU A 214 4.64 11.08 -5.39
N ARG A 215 4.10 12.02 -4.60
CA ARG A 215 4.87 12.77 -3.58
C ARG A 215 5.50 11.87 -2.51
N THR A 216 4.79 10.84 -2.07
CA THR A 216 5.28 9.89 -1.07
C THR A 216 6.29 8.95 -1.73
N ALA A 217 6.04 8.50 -2.96
CA ALA A 217 6.97 7.69 -3.73
C ALA A 217 8.31 8.42 -3.93
N ASP A 218 8.28 9.69 -4.35
CA ASP A 218 9.45 10.57 -4.48
C ASP A 218 10.24 10.70 -3.18
N THR A 219 9.52 10.73 -2.05
CA THR A 219 10.15 10.83 -0.73
C THR A 219 10.86 9.53 -0.38
N LEU A 220 10.19 8.39 -0.53
CA LEU A 220 10.73 7.07 -0.22
C LEU A 220 11.92 6.70 -1.12
N LEU A 221 11.83 7.02 -2.41
CA LEU A 221 12.83 6.68 -3.42
C LEU A 221 13.99 7.68 -3.50
N ARG A 222 13.91 8.84 -2.82
CA ARG A 222 14.91 9.92 -2.90
C ARG A 222 16.36 9.45 -2.78
N ASN A 223 16.63 8.54 -1.85
CA ASN A 223 17.98 8.07 -1.54
C ASN A 223 18.31 6.70 -2.15
N VAL A 224 17.30 6.00 -2.69
CA VAL A 224 17.41 4.68 -3.31
C VAL A 224 16.51 4.60 -4.55
N PRO A 225 16.77 5.42 -5.59
CA PRO A 225 15.91 5.48 -6.78
C PRO A 225 16.09 4.28 -7.72
N THR A 226 17.11 3.45 -7.47
CA THR A 226 17.48 2.30 -8.31
C THR A 226 17.73 1.06 -7.48
N LEU A 227 17.65 -0.10 -8.12
CA LEU A 227 17.96 -1.39 -7.52
C LEU A 227 19.41 -1.44 -7.02
N ASP A 228 20.37 -0.89 -7.76
CA ASP A 228 21.77 -0.81 -7.30
C ASP A 228 21.93 0.03 -6.04
N ALA A 229 21.24 1.17 -5.94
CA ALA A 229 21.27 1.99 -4.72
C ALA A 229 20.65 1.24 -3.53
N LEU A 230 19.62 0.42 -3.78
CA LEU A 230 19.00 -0.43 -2.76
C LEU A 230 19.93 -1.58 -2.33
N ARG A 231 20.65 -2.23 -3.27
CA ARG A 231 21.72 -3.20 -2.97
C ARG A 231 22.82 -2.59 -2.11
N GLU A 232 23.29 -1.39 -2.46
CA GLU A 232 24.26 -0.66 -1.65
C GLU A 232 23.73 -0.35 -0.26
N ALA A 233 22.44 -0.06 -0.11
CA ALA A 233 21.80 0.15 1.18
C ALA A 233 21.71 -1.17 1.99
N ALA A 234 21.40 -2.28 1.35
CA ALA A 234 21.33 -3.61 1.97
C ALA A 234 22.68 -4.09 2.49
N ALA A 235 23.78 -3.73 1.81
CA ALA A 235 25.14 -4.05 2.24
C ALA A 235 25.64 -3.22 3.45
N ARG A 236 24.88 -2.22 3.91
CA ARG A 236 25.29 -1.39 5.05
C ARG A 236 25.16 -2.15 6.38
N PRO A 237 25.98 -1.80 7.39
CA PRO A 237 25.83 -2.34 8.73
C PRO A 237 24.43 -2.07 9.30
N ILE A 238 24.00 -2.95 10.22
CA ILE A 238 22.74 -2.81 10.94
C ILE A 238 22.64 -1.43 11.59
N ARG A 239 21.49 -0.78 11.43
CA ARG A 239 21.13 0.49 12.07
C ARG A 239 19.84 0.35 12.85
N VAL A 240 19.74 1.07 13.96
CA VAL A 240 18.53 1.14 14.79
C VAL A 240 17.91 2.52 14.61
N ARG A 241 16.63 2.56 14.20
CA ARG A 241 15.81 3.76 14.13
C ARG A 241 14.84 3.78 15.32
N HIS A 242 14.84 4.89 16.03
CA HIS A 242 13.84 5.16 17.06
C HIS A 242 12.67 5.88 16.40
N VAL A 243 11.48 5.29 16.48
CA VAL A 243 10.26 5.87 15.94
C VAL A 243 9.34 6.24 17.08
N GLU A 244 8.58 7.33 16.92
CA GLU A 244 7.52 7.64 17.87
C GLU A 244 6.50 6.48 17.87
N PRO A 245 5.85 6.20 19.01
CA PRO A 245 4.82 5.17 19.09
C PRO A 245 3.62 5.56 18.22
N VAL A 246 3.68 5.14 16.97
CA VAL A 246 2.54 4.92 16.10
C VAL A 246 2.36 3.42 16.06
N TYR A 247 1.13 2.93 16.25
CA TYR A 247 0.81 1.49 16.30
C TYR A 247 1.58 0.72 15.21
N LEU A 248 2.62 -0.02 15.62
CA LEU A 248 3.24 -1.03 14.78
C LEU A 248 2.25 -2.19 14.82
N MET A 249 1.43 -2.29 13.76
CA MET A 249 0.49 -3.40 13.56
C MET A 249 1.22 -4.59 12.95
#